data_AF-A0A838DJS8-F1
#
_entry.id   AF-A0A838DJS8-F1
#
_cell.length_a   1.000
_cell.length_b   1.000
_cell.length_c   1.000
_cell.angle_alpha   90.00
_cell.angle_beta   90.00
_cell.angle_gamma   90.00
#
_symmetry.space_group_name_H-M   'P 1'
#
loop_
_entity.id
_entity.type
_entity.pdbx_description
1 polymer ?
#
loop_
_entity_poly.entity_id
_entity_poly.type
_entity_poly.pdbx_seq_one_letter_code
_entity_poly.pdbx_strand_id
1 'polypeptide(L)' 'MKKKRHTPEEIIKKLREAATLLAGGQSVEEVCKKLEVSPPTYHRWKEQYGGVKEE' A
#
# COMPACT_ATOMS: atom_id res chain seq x y z
N MET A 1 -4.69 23.83 -0.16
CA MET A 1 -5.25 22.46 -0.16
C MET A 1 -4.60 21.66 0.94
N LYS A 2 -5.34 21.24 1.98
CA LYS A 2 -4.81 20.43 3.08
C LYS A 2 -4.40 19.07 2.52
N LYS A 3 -3.10 18.86 2.29
CA LYS A 3 -2.54 17.55 1.92
C LYS A 3 -2.91 16.59 3.05
N LYS A 4 -3.96 15.78 2.87
CA LYS A 4 -4.25 14.63 3.74
C LYS A 4 -3.05 13.69 3.59
N ARG A 5 -2.06 13.86 4.47
CA ARG A 5 -0.95 12.93 4.58
C ARG A 5 -1.54 11.66 5.16
N HIS A 6 -1.42 10.56 4.43
CA HIS A 6 -1.62 9.25 5.01
C HIS A 6 -0.63 9.10 6.16
N THR A 7 -1.15 8.83 7.35
CA THR A 7 -0.32 8.52 8.51
C THR A 7 0.42 7.21 8.25
N PRO A 8 1.61 7.01 8.86
CA PRO A 8 2.35 5.74 8.73
C PRO A 8 1.49 4.52 9.10
N GLU A 9 0.60 4.67 10.09
CA GLU A 9 -0.35 3.61 10.49
C GLU A 9 -1.38 3.29 9.40
N GLU A 10 -1.94 4.29 8.74
CA GLU A 10 -2.83 4.09 7.59
C GLU A 10 -2.10 3.43 6.42
N ILE A 11 -0.85 3.81 6.17
CA ILE A 11 -0.03 3.20 5.11
C ILE A 11 0.18 1.72 5.40
N ILE A 12 0.55 1.35 6.62
CA ILE A 12 0.76 -0.05 7.02
C ILE A 12 -0.55 -0.85 6.89
N LYS A 13 -1.69 -0.29 7.31
CA LYS A 13 -3.01 -0.93 7.13
C LYS A 13 -3.32 -1.18 5.65
N LYS A 14 -3.14 -0.17 4.79
CA LYS A 14 -3.34 -0.29 3.35
C LYS A 14 -2.37 -1.30 2.70
N LEU A 15 -1.11 -1.35 3.14
CA LEU A 15 -0.14 -2.34 2.65
C LEU A 15 -0.51 -3.78 3.06
N ARG A 16 -1.02 -3.99 4.28
CA ARG A 16 -1.52 -5.30 4.71
C ARG A 16 -2.74 -5.73 3.91
N GLU A 17 -3.69 -4.81 3.71
CA GLU A 17 -4.87 -5.08 2.89
C GLU A 17 -4.48 -5.37 1.44
N ALA A 18 -3.52 -4.62 0.89
CA ALA A 18 -2.94 -4.91 -0.41
C ALA A 18 -2.33 -6.32 -0.47
N ALA A 19 -1.56 -6.73 0.54
CA ALA A 19 -0.98 -8.07 0.59
C ALA A 19 -2.05 -9.17 0.60
N THR A 20 -3.14 -9.00 1.34
CA THR A 20 -4.29 -9.93 1.34
C THR A 20 -4.97 -10.00 -0.03
N LEU A 21 -5.21 -8.86 -0.66
CA LEU A 21 -5.84 -8.80 -1.97
C LEU A 21 -4.96 -9.43 -3.07
N LEU A 22 -3.65 -9.19 -3.02
CA LEU A 22 -2.65 -9.82 -3.88
C LEU A 22 -2.57 -11.33 -3.65
N ALA A 23 -2.61 -11.79 -2.40
CA ALA A 23 -2.66 -13.21 -2.07
C ALA A 23 -3.94 -13.89 -2.60
N GLY A 24 -5.03 -13.14 -2.73
CA GLY A 24 -6.26 -13.56 -3.41
C GLY A 24 -6.18 -13.54 -4.95
N GLY A 25 -5.02 -13.24 -5.54
CA GLY A 25 -4.80 -13.26 -6.98
C GLY A 25 -5.14 -11.95 -7.71
N GLN A 26 -5.43 -10.85 -7.00
CA GLN A 26 -5.58 -9.54 -7.65
C GLN A 26 -4.23 -8.98 -8.07
N SER A 27 -4.22 -8.18 -9.14
CA SER A 27 -3.04 -7.44 -9.59
C SER A 27 -2.82 -6.19 -8.74
N VAL A 28 -1.57 -5.71 -8.68
CA VAL A 28 -1.21 -4.47 -7.96
C VAL A 28 -2.04 -3.27 -8.43
N GLU A 29 -2.37 -3.20 -9.73
CA GLU A 29 -3.19 -2.12 -10.28
C GLU A 29 -4.62 -2.10 -9.74
N GLU A 30 -5.26 -3.28 -9.66
CA GLU A 30 -6.61 -3.46 -9.10
C GLU A 30 -6.62 -3.12 -7.61
N VAL A 31 -5.60 -3.57 -6.88
CA VAL A 31 -5.41 -3.29 -5.46
C VAL A 31 -5.20 -1.79 -5.21
N CYS A 32 -4.36 -1.14 -6.01
CA CYS A 32 -4.14 0.31 -5.96
C CYS A 32 -5.43 1.08 -6.21
N LYS A 33 -6.19 0.67 -7.23
CA LYS A 33 -7.50 1.27 -7.55
C LYS A 33 -8.48 1.12 -6.40
N LYS A 34 -8.54 -0.05 -5.76
CA LYS A 34 -9.42 -0.36 -4.63
C LYS A 34 -9.05 0.39 -3.35
N LEU A 35 -7.76 0.59 -3.11
CA LEU A 35 -7.23 1.32 -1.96
C LEU A 35 -7.18 2.84 -2.17
N GLU A 36 -7.65 3.32 -3.33
CA GLU A 36 -7.60 4.71 -3.80
C GLU A 36 -6.18 5.29 -3.71
N VAL A 37 -5.19 4.50 -4.12
CA VAL A 37 -3.77 4.89 -4.14
C VAL A 37 -3.17 4.67 -5.52
N SER A 38 -2.25 5.54 -5.91
CA SER A 38 -1.54 5.35 -7.18
C SER A 38 -0.49 4.24 -7.06
N PRO A 39 -0.25 3.47 -8.13
CA PRO A 39 0.85 2.50 -8.19
C PRO A 39 2.20 3.03 -7.71
N PRO A 40 2.69 4.21 -8.18
CA PRO A 40 3.97 4.74 -7.69
C PRO A 40 3.98 5.03 -6.18
N THR A 41 2.84 5.43 -5.60
CA THR A 41 2.71 5.65 -4.16
C THR A 41 2.77 4.33 -3.40
N TYR A 42 2.13 3.28 -3.91
CA TYR A 42 2.19 1.93 -3.34
C TYR A 42 3.59 1.35 -3.37
N HIS A 43 4.32 1.47 -4.50
CA HIS A 43 5.72 1.05 -4.59
C HIS A 43 6.58 1.77 -3.55
N ARG A 44 6.48 3.10 -3.47
CA ARG A 44 7.20 3.91 -2.47
C ARG A 44 6.84 3.52 -1.03
N TRP A 45 5.59 3.17 -0.76
CA TRP A 45 5.16 2.70 0.55
C TRP A 45 5.74 1.31 0.85
N LYS A 46 5.78 0.41 -0.13
CA LYS A 46 6.41 -0.90 0.03
C LYS A 46 7.91 -0.77 0.29
N GLU A 47 8.60 0.19 -0.32
CA GLU A 47 10.02 0.45 -0.03
C GLU A 47 10.23 1.05 1.37
N GLN A 48 9.40 2.01 1.78
CA GLN A 48 9.55 2.69 3.08
C GLN A 48 8.98 1.92 4.28
N TYR A 49 7.95 1.10 4.08
CA TYR A 49 7.18 0.44 5.14
C TYR A 49 7.03 -1.08 4.91
N GLY A 50 7.36 -1.60 3.72
CA GLY A 50 7.33 -3.03 3.42
C GLY A 50 8.61 -3.76 3.85
N GLY A 51 9.70 -3.04 4.13
CA GLY A 51 10.97 -3.59 4.63
C GLY A 51 11.00 -3.98 6.12
N VAL A 52 9.86 -4.09 6.81
CA VAL A 52 9.82 -4.64 8.18
C VAL A 52 9.72 -6.18 8.23
N LYS A 53 10.09 -6.86 7.14
CA LYS A 53 10.35 -8.30 7.07
C LYS A 53 11.49 -8.54 6.08
N GLU A 54 12.44 -9.39 6.45
CA GLU A 54 13.83 -9.59 5.94
C GLU A 54 14.82 -8.54 6.48
N GLU A 55 15.67 -8.81 7.46
CA GLU A 55 16.12 -10.04 8.13
C GLU A 55 16.59 -9.69 9.57
#